data_AF-A0A844QAG5-F1
#
_entry.id   AF-A0A844QAG5-F1
#
_cell.length_a   1.000
_cell.length_b   1.000
_cell.length_c   1.000
_cell.angle_alpha   90.00
_cell.angle_beta   90.00
_cell.angle_gamma   90.00
#
_symmetry.space_group_name_H-M   'P 1'
#
loop_
_entity.id
_entity.type
_entity.pdbx_description
1 polymer ?
#
loop_
_entity_poly.entity_id
_entity_poly.type
_entity_poly.pdbx_seq_one_letter_code
_entity_poly.pdbx_strand_id
1 'polypeptide(L)'
;METLERAIEEKDHATIKEELIRVLKENPRDQGGEVTRALQDVDQSGIDVWEAHDGDDLDVNFGTDGFELLLRGLNRNFSRDRYSRAMEIGDLAFKDQEEFDANNTYVKEGTIRGTLQIVGFMIVLMLFYYFVLMKR
;
A
#
# COMPACT_ATOMS: atom_id res chain seq x y z
N MET A 1 0.65 18.55 -0.97
CA MET A 1 -0.54 19.42 -0.84
C MET A 1 -0.28 20.79 -1.45
N GLU A 2 0.81 21.48 -1.12
CA GLU A 2 1.15 22.80 -1.72
C GLU A 2 1.08 22.83 -3.26
N THR A 3 1.52 21.77 -3.93
CA THR A 3 1.43 21.66 -5.40
C THR A 3 -0.01 21.54 -5.92
N LEU A 4 -0.87 20.77 -5.24
CA LEU A 4 -2.27 20.62 -5.59
C LEU A 4 -3.05 21.91 -5.32
N GLU A 5 -2.81 22.54 -4.17
CA GLU A 5 -3.42 23.82 -3.80
C GLU A 5 -3.10 24.90 -4.85
N ARG A 6 -1.82 25.03 -5.24
CA ARG A 6 -1.42 25.94 -6.32
C ARG A 6 -2.09 25.59 -7.65
N ALA A 7 -2.15 24.31 -8.02
CA ALA A 7 -2.79 23.88 -9.26
C ALA A 7 -4.29 24.19 -9.28
N ILE A 8 -4.97 24.09 -8.13
CA ILE A 8 -6.38 24.49 -7.97
C ILE A 8 -6.52 26.01 -8.15
N GLU A 9 -5.67 26.81 -7.52
CA GLU A 9 -5.68 28.27 -7.66
C GLU A 9 -5.45 28.72 -9.12
N GLU A 10 -4.50 28.08 -9.80
CA GLU A 10 -4.15 28.34 -11.20
C GLU A 10 -5.14 27.71 -12.19
N LYS A 11 -6.07 26.87 -11.71
CA LYS A 11 -6.99 26.05 -12.52
C LYS A 11 -6.26 25.20 -13.56
N ASP A 12 -5.11 24.64 -13.17
CA ASP A 12 -4.33 23.76 -14.03
C ASP A 12 -4.88 22.33 -13.95
N HIS A 13 -5.79 22.00 -14.86
CA HIS A 13 -6.42 20.69 -14.94
C HIS A 13 -5.40 19.55 -15.09
N ALA A 14 -4.29 19.77 -15.81
CA ALA A 14 -3.31 18.72 -16.03
C ALA A 14 -2.58 18.40 -14.73
N THR A 15 -2.07 19.44 -14.05
CA THR A 15 -1.37 19.28 -12.78
C THR A 15 -2.29 18.73 -11.68
N ILE A 16 -3.57 19.14 -11.63
CA ILE A 16 -4.54 18.57 -10.67
C ILE A 16 -4.68 17.06 -10.88
N LYS A 17 -4.87 16.60 -12.12
CA LYS A 17 -4.99 15.17 -12.43
C LYS A 17 -3.73 14.40 -12.03
N GLU A 18 -2.56 14.91 -12.40
CA GLU A 18 -1.28 14.29 -12.04
C GLU A 18 -1.10 14.17 -10.53
N GLU A 19 -1.45 15.22 -9.78
CA GLU A 19 -1.35 15.24 -8.33
C GLU A 19 -2.34 14.26 -7.66
N LEU A 20 -3.58 14.16 -8.15
CA LEU A 20 -4.54 13.18 -7.65
C LEU A 20 -4.06 11.74 -7.89
N ILE A 21 -3.51 11.44 -9.07
CA ILE A 21 -2.92 10.14 -9.39
C ILE A 21 -1.71 9.86 -8.49
N ARG A 22 -0.85 10.87 -8.28
CA ARG A 22 0.33 10.77 -7.41
C ARG A 22 -0.06 10.43 -5.97
N VAL A 23 -1.01 11.17 -5.41
CA VAL A 23 -1.50 10.94 -4.03
C VAL A 23 -2.15 9.56 -3.91
N LEU A 24 -2.95 9.13 -4.89
CA LEU A 24 -3.51 7.78 -4.92
C LEU A 24 -2.43 6.70 -4.99
N LYS A 25 -1.38 6.90 -5.78
CA LYS A 25 -0.26 5.96 -5.88
C LYS A 25 0.54 5.85 -4.59
N GLU A 26 0.77 6.98 -3.92
CA GLU A 26 1.51 7.04 -2.64
C GLU A 26 0.69 6.47 -1.49
N ASN A 27 -0.64 6.63 -1.55
CA ASN A 27 -1.57 6.20 -0.50
C ASN A 27 -2.71 5.33 -1.07
N PRO A 28 -2.40 4.14 -1.63
CA PRO A 28 -3.38 3.31 -2.34
C PRO A 28 -4.57 2.87 -1.49
N ARG A 29 -4.40 2.79 -0.17
CA ARG A 29 -5.45 2.39 0.79
C ARG A 29 -6.17 3.56 1.44
N ASP A 30 -5.71 4.78 1.20
CA ASP A 30 -6.22 6.00 1.80
C ASP A 30 -6.46 5.93 3.34
N GLN A 31 -5.61 5.21 4.08
CA GLN A 31 -5.80 5.03 5.53
C GLN A 31 -5.76 6.36 6.31
N GLY A 32 -5.03 7.35 5.79
CA GLY A 32 -4.98 8.70 6.32
C GLY A 32 -6.06 9.65 5.78
N GLY A 33 -6.89 9.21 4.83
CA GLY A 33 -7.87 10.04 4.14
C GLY A 33 -7.25 11.13 3.25
N GLU A 34 -5.98 10.99 2.86
CA GLU A 34 -5.25 11.96 2.03
C GLU A 34 -5.79 12.00 0.59
N VAL A 35 -6.10 10.85 0.01
CA VAL A 35 -6.72 10.73 -1.33
C VAL A 35 -8.11 11.34 -1.29
N THR A 36 -8.91 11.00 -0.28
CA THR A 36 -10.26 11.54 -0.11
C THR A 36 -10.25 13.06 0.11
N ARG A 37 -9.33 13.58 0.92
CA ARG A 37 -9.18 15.02 1.15
C ARG A 37 -8.78 15.77 -0.11
N ALA A 38 -7.76 15.27 -0.83
CA ALA A 38 -7.32 15.86 -2.08
C ALA A 38 -8.46 15.94 -3.12
N LEU A 39 -9.28 14.88 -3.20
CA LEU A 39 -10.45 14.86 -4.07
C LEU A 39 -11.52 15.88 -3.65
N GLN A 40 -11.79 15.98 -2.34
CA GLN A 40 -12.73 16.96 -1.79
C GLN A 40 -12.30 18.40 -2.05
N ASP A 41 -11.01 18.70 -1.94
CA ASP A 41 -10.47 20.04 -2.22
C ASP A 41 -10.74 20.46 -3.68
N VAL A 42 -10.53 19.53 -4.62
CA VAL A 42 -10.82 19.74 -6.04
C VAL A 42 -12.33 19.90 -6.27
N ASP A 43 -13.18 19.02 -5.73
CA ASP A 43 -14.63 19.11 -5.89
C ASP A 43 -15.20 20.42 -5.29
N GLN A 44 -14.67 20.88 -4.14
CA GLN A 44 -15.09 22.14 -3.49
C GLN A 44 -14.65 23.39 -4.28
N SER A 45 -13.57 23.30 -5.05
CA SER A 45 -13.10 24.40 -5.92
C SER A 45 -14.00 24.62 -7.14
N GLY A 46 -14.90 23.67 -7.44
CA GLY A 46 -15.79 23.71 -8.60
C GLY A 46 -15.09 23.48 -9.94
N ILE A 47 -13.86 22.96 -9.93
CA ILE A 47 -13.10 22.61 -11.13
C ILE A 47 -13.55 21.22 -11.60
N ASP A 48 -14.07 21.14 -12.83
CA ASP A 48 -14.40 19.85 -13.44
C ASP A 48 -13.16 19.25 -14.11
N VAL A 49 -12.50 18.34 -13.40
CA VAL A 49 -11.35 17.58 -13.91
C VAL A 49 -11.78 16.26 -14.56
N TRP A 50 -13.05 15.89 -14.45
CA TRP A 50 -13.53 14.58 -14.82
C TRP A 50 -13.76 14.47 -16.31
N GLU A 51 -13.29 13.37 -16.87
CA GLU A 51 -13.55 13.02 -18.26
C GLU A 51 -14.65 11.96 -18.33
N ALA A 52 -15.39 11.96 -19.43
CA ALA A 52 -16.27 10.84 -19.73
C ALA A 52 -15.44 9.56 -19.82
N HIS A 53 -15.93 8.47 -19.24
CA HIS A 53 -15.29 7.18 -19.36
C HIS A 53 -15.23 6.76 -20.84
N ASP A 54 -14.04 6.33 -21.28
CA ASP A 54 -13.76 5.98 -22.68
C ASP A 54 -14.33 4.62 -23.11
N GLY A 55 -14.88 3.84 -22.16
CA GLY A 55 -15.52 2.55 -22.42
C GLY A 55 -14.54 1.37 -22.45
N ASP A 56 -13.27 1.59 -22.13
CA ASP A 56 -12.34 0.50 -21.88
C ASP A 56 -12.76 -0.32 -20.66
N ASP A 57 -12.33 -1.58 -20.63
CA ASP A 57 -12.64 -2.46 -19.51
C ASP A 57 -11.93 -2.01 -18.22
N LEU A 58 -12.67 -2.15 -17.11
CA LEU A 58 -12.20 -1.92 -15.73
C LEU A 58 -11.96 -3.23 -14.99
N ASP A 59 -12.23 -4.37 -15.63
CA ASP A 59 -11.93 -5.70 -15.13
C ASP A 59 -10.43 -5.97 -15.20
N VAL A 60 -9.74 -5.57 -14.13
CA VAL A 60 -8.33 -5.86 -13.91
C VAL A 60 -8.18 -6.74 -12.68
N ASN A 61 -7.06 -7.47 -12.62
CA ASN A 61 -6.72 -8.30 -11.47
C ASN A 61 -6.69 -7.46 -10.18
N PHE A 62 -7.18 -8.01 -9.07
CA PHE A 62 -7.27 -7.33 -7.77
C PHE A 62 -5.92 -7.20 -7.03
N GLY A 63 -4.81 -7.38 -7.73
CA GLY A 63 -3.46 -7.24 -7.20
C GLY A 63 -2.81 -5.90 -7.58
N THR A 64 -1.58 -5.71 -7.11
CA THR A 64 -0.76 -4.51 -7.37
C THR A 64 -0.56 -4.25 -8.88
N ASP A 65 -0.47 -5.31 -9.69
CA ASP A 65 -0.38 -5.19 -11.16
C ASP A 65 -1.63 -4.56 -11.78
N GLY A 66 -2.83 -4.90 -11.28
CA GLY A 66 -4.08 -4.31 -11.75
C GLY A 66 -4.23 -2.86 -11.29
N PHE A 67 -3.77 -2.55 -10.08
CA PHE A 67 -3.68 -1.17 -9.61
C PHE A 67 -2.81 -0.31 -10.53
N GLU A 68 -1.61 -0.77 -10.89
CA GLU A 68 -0.70 -0.05 -11.82
C GLU A 68 -1.26 0.05 -13.25
N LEU A 69 -2.11 -0.88 -13.68
CA LEU A 69 -2.85 -0.76 -14.94
C LEU A 69 -3.90 0.36 -14.89
N LEU A 70 -4.64 0.46 -13.77
CA LEU A 70 -5.63 1.52 -13.58
C LEU A 70 -4.99 2.90 -13.46
N LEU A 71 -3.86 3.04 -12.76
CA LEU A 71 -3.12 4.30 -12.70
C LEU A 71 -2.65 4.76 -14.10
N ARG A 72 -2.19 3.83 -14.94
CA ARG A 72 -1.87 4.13 -16.35
C ARG A 72 -3.11 4.48 -17.17
N GLY A 73 -4.26 3.88 -16.88
CA GLY A 73 -5.55 4.24 -17.44
C GLY A 73 -5.94 5.68 -17.10
N LEU A 74 -5.80 6.08 -15.85
CA LEU A 74 -6.09 7.42 -15.36
C LEU A 74 -5.26 8.52 -16.04
N ASN A 75 -4.00 8.24 -16.37
CA ASN A 75 -3.16 9.17 -17.14
C ASN A 75 -3.66 9.41 -18.57
N ARG A 76 -4.47 8.50 -19.13
CA ARG A 76 -5.02 8.61 -20.50
C ARG A 76 -6.46 9.12 -20.50
N ASN A 77 -7.25 8.69 -19.52
CA ASN A 77 -8.63 9.07 -19.33
C ASN A 77 -8.91 9.20 -17.83
N PHE A 78 -8.96 10.44 -17.34
CA PHE A 78 -9.19 10.73 -15.93
C PHE A 78 -10.69 10.73 -15.61
N SER A 79 -11.29 9.55 -15.67
CA SER A 79 -12.72 9.34 -15.40
C SER A 79 -12.98 8.92 -13.94
N ARG A 80 -14.16 9.30 -13.43
CA ARG A 80 -14.61 8.91 -12.07
C ARG A 80 -14.63 7.39 -11.89
N ASP A 81 -15.05 6.65 -12.91
CA ASP A 81 -15.15 5.19 -12.86
C ASP A 81 -13.79 4.54 -12.66
N ARG A 82 -12.79 4.95 -13.46
CA ARG A 82 -11.40 4.47 -13.32
C ARG A 82 -10.81 4.85 -11.96
N TYR A 83 -11.06 6.06 -11.49
CA TYR A 83 -10.53 6.54 -10.22
C TYR A 83 -11.12 5.77 -9.04
N SER A 84 -12.43 5.58 -9.03
CA SER A 84 -13.12 4.79 -8.01
C SER A 84 -12.66 3.33 -8.02
N ARG A 85 -12.48 2.74 -9.20
CA ARG A 85 -11.96 1.38 -9.31
C ARG A 85 -10.53 1.26 -8.80
N ALA A 86 -9.70 2.27 -9.08
CA ALA A 86 -8.33 2.32 -8.60
C ALA A 86 -8.26 2.42 -7.07
N MET A 87 -9.14 3.19 -6.43
CA MET A 87 -9.26 3.22 -4.98
C MET A 87 -9.69 1.87 -4.38
N GLU A 88 -10.67 1.21 -4.99
CA GLU A 88 -11.16 -0.10 -4.53
C GLU A 88 -10.05 -1.17 -4.59
N ILE A 89 -9.36 -1.27 -5.73
CA ILE A 89 -8.27 -2.23 -5.90
C ILE A 89 -7.05 -1.83 -5.06
N GLY A 90 -6.78 -0.53 -4.90
CA GLY A 90 -5.74 -0.02 -4.03
C GLY A 90 -5.92 -0.44 -2.57
N ASP A 91 -7.15 -0.39 -2.04
CA ASP A 91 -7.41 -0.89 -0.68
C ASP A 91 -7.20 -2.41 -0.58
N LEU A 92 -7.80 -3.18 -1.50
CA LEU A 92 -7.75 -4.65 -1.47
C LEU A 92 -6.32 -5.18 -1.67
N ALA A 93 -5.63 -4.75 -2.73
CA ALA A 93 -4.32 -5.28 -3.12
C ALA A 93 -3.26 -5.02 -2.03
N PHE A 94 -3.30 -3.85 -1.40
CA PHE A 94 -2.29 -3.44 -0.42
C PHE A 94 -2.69 -3.83 1.02
N LYS A 95 -3.94 -4.17 1.29
CA LYS A 95 -4.35 -4.81 2.54
C LYS A 95 -3.79 -6.22 2.65
N ASP A 96 -3.96 -7.02 1.61
CA ASP A 96 -3.48 -8.40 1.58
C ASP A 96 -1.95 -8.46 1.68
N GLN A 97 -1.25 -7.49 1.08
CA GLN A 97 0.20 -7.40 1.15
C GLN A 97 0.70 -7.07 2.56
N GLU A 98 0.06 -6.14 3.28
CA GLU A 98 0.42 -5.82 4.66
C GLU A 98 0.17 -7.02 5.59
N GLU A 99 -0.97 -7.70 5.45
CA GLU A 99 -1.28 -8.89 6.24
C GLU A 99 -0.29 -10.04 5.96
N PHE A 100 0.12 -10.21 4.71
CA PHE A 100 1.14 -11.18 4.32
C PHE A 100 2.52 -10.84 4.93
N ASP A 101 2.96 -9.59 4.83
CA ASP A 101 4.24 -9.13 5.35
C ASP A 101 4.29 -9.19 6.89
N ALA A 102 3.18 -8.86 7.56
CA ALA A 102 3.04 -8.99 9.00
C ALA A 102 3.20 -10.46 9.44
N ASN A 103 2.45 -11.37 8.81
CA ASN A 103 2.53 -12.80 9.10
C ASN A 103 3.94 -13.36 8.88
N ASN A 104 4.61 -12.96 7.81
CA ASN A 104 5.97 -13.41 7.51
C ASN A 104 6.99 -12.92 8.55
N THR A 105 6.79 -11.71 9.08
CA THR A 105 7.60 -11.16 10.17
C THR A 105 7.43 -11.96 11.47
N TYR A 106 6.19 -12.28 11.86
CA TYR A 106 5.92 -13.12 13.03
C TYR A 106 6.53 -14.52 12.92
N VAL A 107 6.45 -15.16 11.75
CA VAL A 107 7.05 -16.49 11.51
C VAL A 107 8.58 -16.45 11.65
N LYS A 108 9.24 -15.41 11.12
CA LYS A 108 10.69 -15.23 11.25
C LYS A 108 11.11 -15.04 12.71
N GLU A 109 10.42 -14.16 13.45
CA GLU A 109 10.73 -13.91 14.86
C GLU A 109 10.50 -15.15 15.74
N GLY A 110 9.40 -15.88 15.52
CA GLY A 110 9.11 -17.13 16.22
C GLY A 110 10.17 -18.20 15.99
N THR A 111 10.64 -18.33 14.75
CA THR A 111 11.70 -19.29 14.36
C THR A 111 13.04 -18.97 15.03
N ILE A 112 13.41 -17.68 15.10
CA ILE A 112 14.65 -17.24 15.75
C ILE A 112 14.58 -17.50 17.27
N ARG A 113 13.47 -17.16 17.92
CA ARG A 113 13.28 -17.38 19.37
C ARG A 113 13.31 -18.86 19.74
N GLY A 114 12.65 -19.72 18.96
CA GLY A 114 12.66 -21.17 19.18
C GLY A 114 14.06 -21.77 19.03
N THR A 115 14.81 -21.33 18.03
CA THR A 115 16.19 -21.82 17.80
C THR A 115 17.13 -21.43 18.94
N LEU A 116 17.05 -20.19 19.46
CA LEU A 116 17.87 -19.74 20.59
C LEU A 116 17.57 -20.52 21.88
N GLN A 117 16.31 -20.86 22.15
CA GLN A 117 15.95 -21.67 23.32
C GLN A 117 16.49 -23.09 23.24
N ILE A 118 16.41 -23.74 22.07
CA ILE A 118 16.93 -25.10 21.86
C ILE A 118 18.47 -25.12 22.01
N VAL A 119 19.16 -24.16 21.39
CA VAL A 119 20.63 -24.06 21.49
C VAL A 119 21.06 -23.77 22.93
N GLY A 120 20.38 -22.85 23.63
CA GLY A 120 20.64 -22.58 25.04
C GLY A 120 20.46 -23.81 25.92
N PHE A 121 19.40 -24.58 25.71
CA PHE A 121 19.14 -25.82 26.44
C PHE A 121 20.21 -26.90 26.17
N MET A 122 20.65 -27.05 24.92
CA MET A 122 21.74 -27.99 24.58
C MET A 122 23.06 -27.63 25.26
N ILE A 123 23.42 -26.34 25.30
CA ILE A 123 24.64 -25.87 25.98
C ILE A 123 24.58 -26.21 27.47
N VAL A 124 23.43 -25.97 28.12
CA VAL A 124 23.24 -26.31 29.55
C VAL A 124 23.38 -27.81 29.79
N LEU A 125 22.79 -28.66 28.93
CA LEU A 125 22.92 -30.11 29.03
C LEU A 125 24.37 -30.59 28.83
N MET A 126 25.09 -30.01 27.87
CA MET A 126 26.51 -30.34 27.65
C MET A 126 27.38 -29.98 28.85
N LEU A 127 27.17 -28.79 29.43
CA LEU A 127 27.89 -28.37 30.64
C LEU A 127 27.57 -29.26 31.85
N PHE A 128 26.30 -29.64 32.02
CA PHE A 128 25.89 -30.57 33.07
C PHE A 128 26.55 -31.94 32.90
N TYR A 129 26.54 -32.49 31.69
CA TYR A 129 27.18 -33.77 31.38
C TYR A 129 28.69 -33.73 31.64
N TYR A 130 29.38 -32.68 31.21
CA TYR A 130 30.80 -32.48 31.46
C TYR A 130 31.13 -32.40 32.95
N PHE A 131 30.32 -31.69 33.73
CA PHE A 131 30.50 -31.56 35.17
C PHE A 131 30.28 -32.88 35.92
N VAL A 132 29.29 -33.69 35.50
CA VAL A 132 29.03 -35.01 36.07
C VAL A 132 30.16 -35.99 35.75
N LEU A 133 30.73 -35.94 34.54
CA LEU A 133 31.86 -36.78 34.13
C LEU A 133 33.14 -36.47 34.90
N MET A 134 33.46 -35.20 35.15
CA MET A 134 34.67 -34.83 35.90
C MET A 134 34.60 -35.14 37.41
N LYS A 135 33.41 -35.45 37.95
CA LYS A 135 33.22 -35.83 39.35
C LYS A 135 33.24 -37.36 39.59
N ARG A 136 33.46 -38.16 38.56
CA ARG A 136 33.75 -39.60 38.66
C ARG A 136 35.25 -39.85 38.55
#